data_AF-A0A925WPT9-F1
#
_entry.id   AF-A0A925WPT9-F1
#
_cell.length_a   1.000
_cell.length_b   1.000
_cell.length_c   1.000
_cell.angle_alpha   90.00
_cell.angle_beta   90.00
_cell.angle_gamma   90.00
#
_symmetry.space_group_name_H-M   'P 1'
#
loop_
_entity.id
_entity.type
_entity.pdbx_description
1 polymer ?
#
loop_
_entity_poly.entity_id
_entity_poly.type
_entity_poly.pdbx_seq_one_letter_code
_entity_poly.pdbx_strand_id
1 'polypeptide(L)'
;MPDPDATEAQQDQLNGAQPHKAPHFTEQERNAMRAYLQRCEVRLSTLHRIATAFVSGAGLLLLIPVFFRDVVDHILLFFLRNLGNMYPMFETPNRIALTAALYGLLLYPLLLSLGIPLYGVYLLLKDMVHFYFTIYMPGFSETLMNPTFSLNAVAFSPDESPTVKAEVLRYQYKTSNMNFMLAFSQGKRHEYFDNLIDATQGDILPYTRRLEHLKQEGWLPDDYEEREVNRFNAAFGIARSLDRALVQEVALTEMALVRSVIYLRRLVLRYIKTMVMFLWTMTIAFLMVPFLQVEGAPTFVVLAAGYLVWSMGVMPLIRRPFRWIFRHRLGDIRPEHVDVQLVQMQHHLAPWCYAAVVSSMGALVLALVTLS
;
A
#
# COMPACT_ATOMS: atom_id res chain seq x y z
N MET A 1 -30.97 -22.96 -15.64
CA MET A 1 -30.90 -23.86 -14.47
C MET A 1 -29.43 -24.01 -14.13
N PRO A 2 -28.98 -23.61 -12.94
CA PRO A 2 -27.63 -23.91 -12.49
C PRO A 2 -27.50 -25.42 -12.32
N ASP A 3 -26.35 -25.95 -12.74
CA ASP A 3 -26.01 -27.37 -12.71
C ASP A 3 -25.90 -27.84 -11.25
N PRO A 4 -26.75 -28.77 -10.76
CA PRO A 4 -26.70 -29.23 -9.38
C PRO A 4 -25.34 -29.86 -9.01
N ASP A 5 -24.63 -30.45 -9.98
CA ASP A 5 -23.33 -31.08 -9.77
C ASP A 5 -22.19 -30.07 -9.56
N ALA A 6 -22.35 -28.82 -10.02
CA ALA A 6 -21.38 -27.76 -9.78
C ALA A 6 -21.36 -27.29 -8.31
N THR A 7 -22.45 -27.53 -7.58
CA THR A 7 -22.61 -27.10 -6.19
C THR A 7 -21.94 -28.09 -5.22
N GLU A 8 -22.03 -29.40 -5.49
CA GLU A 8 -21.35 -30.44 -4.69
C GLU A 8 -19.82 -30.41 -4.86
N ALA A 9 -19.32 -30.19 -6.09
CA ALA A 9 -17.89 -30.06 -6.33
C ALA A 9 -17.28 -28.78 -5.71
N GLN A 10 -18.06 -27.70 -5.61
CA GLN A 10 -17.67 -26.49 -4.86
C GLN A 10 -17.79 -26.70 -3.35
N GLN A 11 -18.77 -27.46 -2.85
CA GLN A 11 -18.88 -27.79 -1.43
C GLN A 11 -17.76 -28.71 -0.93
N ASP A 12 -17.27 -29.65 -1.75
CA ASP A 12 -16.10 -30.46 -1.39
C ASP A 12 -14.78 -29.66 -1.44
N GLN A 13 -14.69 -28.63 -2.27
CA GLN A 13 -13.56 -27.68 -2.24
C GLN A 13 -13.67 -26.67 -1.07
N LEU A 14 -14.89 -26.26 -0.68
CA LEU A 14 -15.16 -25.45 0.51
C LEU A 14 -14.96 -26.25 1.81
N ASN A 15 -15.08 -27.59 1.76
CA ASN A 15 -14.71 -28.54 2.82
C ASN A 15 -13.21 -28.91 2.82
N GLY A 16 -12.37 -28.20 2.05
CA GLY A 16 -10.98 -28.53 1.71
C GLY A 16 -9.94 -28.50 2.84
N ALA A 17 -10.33 -28.68 4.10
CA ALA A 17 -9.43 -28.97 5.20
C ALA A 17 -9.87 -30.23 5.98
N GLN A 18 -10.38 -31.26 5.31
CA GLN A 18 -10.23 -32.59 5.88
C GLN A 18 -8.74 -32.83 6.12
N PRO A 19 -8.33 -33.32 7.29
CA PRO A 19 -6.93 -33.56 7.59
C PRO A 19 -6.43 -34.64 6.63
N HIS A 20 -5.84 -34.22 5.50
CA HIS A 20 -5.00 -35.10 4.69
C HIS A 20 -4.03 -35.73 5.67
N LYS A 21 -4.08 -37.06 5.76
CA LYS A 21 -3.19 -37.86 6.62
C LYS A 21 -1.76 -37.44 6.29
N ALA A 22 -1.21 -36.55 7.10
CA ALA A 22 0.00 -35.85 6.72
C ALA A 22 1.10 -36.90 6.52
N PRO A 23 1.89 -36.82 5.44
CA PRO A 23 2.98 -37.75 5.25
C PRO A 23 3.85 -37.77 6.52
N HIS A 24 4.16 -38.97 7.01
CA HIS A 24 4.97 -39.11 8.20
C HIS A 24 6.41 -38.69 7.88
N PHE A 25 6.73 -37.44 8.23
CA PHE A 25 8.09 -36.91 8.12
C PHE A 25 8.98 -37.48 9.23
N THR A 26 10.22 -37.77 8.86
CA THR A 26 11.28 -38.10 9.81
C THR A 26 11.58 -36.92 10.73
N GLU A 27 12.21 -37.18 11.88
CA GLU A 27 12.62 -36.11 12.80
C GLU A 27 13.60 -35.13 12.14
N GLN A 28 14.49 -35.62 11.27
CA GLN A 28 15.44 -34.79 10.54
C GLN A 28 14.72 -33.85 9.57
N GLU A 29 13.71 -34.32 8.83
CA GLU A 29 12.90 -33.49 7.93
C GLU A 29 12.10 -32.43 8.71
N ARG A 30 11.50 -32.79 9.86
CA ARG A 30 10.83 -31.82 10.74
C ARG A 30 11.79 -30.77 11.27
N ASN A 31 12.98 -31.17 11.71
CA ASN A 31 14.01 -30.23 12.15
C ASN A 31 14.47 -29.30 11.03
N ALA A 32 14.58 -29.80 9.80
CA ALA A 32 14.90 -28.98 8.62
C ALA A 32 13.80 -27.94 8.35
N MET A 33 12.52 -28.33 8.45
CA MET A 33 11.38 -27.42 8.31
C MET A 33 11.35 -26.34 9.40
N ARG A 34 11.55 -26.70 10.67
CA ARG A 34 11.67 -25.74 11.79
C ARG A 34 12.79 -24.73 11.57
N ALA A 35 13.97 -25.21 11.18
CA ALA A 35 15.13 -24.36 10.90
C ALA A 35 14.87 -23.43 9.69
N TYR A 36 14.12 -23.89 8.69
CA TYR A 36 13.69 -23.04 7.58
C TYR A 36 12.72 -21.94 8.05
N LEU A 37 11.69 -22.28 8.83
CA LEU A 37 10.73 -21.31 9.38
C LEU A 37 11.43 -20.21 10.18
N GLN A 38 12.34 -20.56 11.09
CA GLN A 38 13.12 -19.59 11.87
C GLN A 38 13.91 -18.62 10.99
N ARG A 39 14.56 -19.12 9.92
CA ARG A 39 15.27 -18.25 8.95
C ARG A 39 14.30 -17.32 8.21
N CYS A 40 13.10 -17.81 7.90
CA CYS A 40 12.09 -17.02 7.23
C CYS A 40 11.54 -15.91 8.13
N GLU A 41 11.31 -16.17 9.42
CA GLU A 41 10.89 -15.17 10.40
C GLU A 41 11.90 -14.02 10.52
N VAL A 42 13.21 -14.33 10.59
CA VAL A 42 14.28 -13.32 10.61
C VAL A 42 14.27 -12.47 9.35
N ARG A 43 14.04 -13.09 8.18
CA ARG A 43 13.93 -12.38 6.90
C ARG A 43 12.68 -11.50 6.86
N LEU A 44 11.52 -12.01 7.24
CA LEU A 44 10.26 -11.26 7.32
C LEU A 44 10.39 -10.08 8.29
N SER A 45 10.98 -10.28 9.46
CA SER A 45 11.29 -9.21 10.41
C SER A 45 12.15 -8.11 9.77
N THR A 46 13.18 -8.52 9.01
CA THR A 46 14.04 -7.58 8.27
C THR A 46 13.24 -6.80 7.22
N LEU A 47 12.41 -7.48 6.41
CA LEU A 47 11.55 -6.84 5.41
C LEU A 47 10.57 -5.85 6.06
N HIS A 48 10.01 -6.21 7.21
CA HIS A 48 9.13 -5.34 7.97
C HIS A 48 9.87 -4.09 8.49
N ARG A 49 11.07 -4.24 9.04
CA ARG A 49 11.91 -3.09 9.48
C ARG A 49 12.24 -2.15 8.33
N ILE A 50 12.50 -2.69 7.14
CA ILE A 50 12.71 -1.87 5.94
C ILE A 50 11.41 -1.12 5.60
N ALA A 51 10.26 -1.80 5.60
CA ALA A 51 8.98 -1.15 5.35
C ALA A 51 8.68 -0.04 6.37
N THR A 52 8.86 -0.30 7.67
CA THR A 52 8.62 0.70 8.73
C THR A 52 9.55 1.89 8.64
N ALA A 53 10.80 1.72 8.19
CA ALA A 53 11.71 2.84 7.92
C ALA A 53 11.18 3.78 6.81
N PHE A 54 10.38 3.28 5.86
CA PHE A 54 9.69 4.12 4.88
C PHE A 54 8.41 4.76 5.45
N VAL A 55 7.68 4.05 6.31
CA VAL A 55 6.48 4.57 6.98
C VAL A 55 6.83 5.71 7.94
N SER A 56 7.93 5.57 8.70
CA SER A 56 8.41 6.61 9.60
C SER A 56 8.80 7.89 8.86
N GLY A 57 8.93 7.82 7.53
CA GLY A 57 8.73 8.96 6.66
C GLY A 57 9.73 10.09 6.87
N ALA A 58 10.92 9.81 7.44
CA ALA A 58 11.88 10.84 7.83
C ALA A 58 12.20 11.83 6.68
N GLY A 59 12.16 11.38 5.42
CA GLY A 59 12.20 12.27 4.27
C GLY A 59 10.87 12.97 4.01
N LEU A 60 9.84 12.22 3.58
CA LEU A 60 8.59 12.80 3.07
C LEU A 60 7.78 13.58 4.12
N LEU A 61 7.75 13.14 5.37
CA LEU A 61 7.02 13.83 6.45
C LEU A 61 7.66 15.17 6.84
N LEU A 62 8.97 15.33 6.63
CA LEU A 62 9.63 16.62 6.81
C LEU A 62 9.43 17.52 5.59
N LEU A 63 9.48 16.95 4.38
CA LEU A 63 9.38 17.71 3.14
C LEU A 63 7.98 18.26 2.88
N ILE A 64 6.92 17.52 3.23
CA ILE A 64 5.53 17.94 2.95
C ILE A 64 5.18 19.26 3.65
N PRO A 65 5.34 19.42 4.98
CA PRO A 65 4.99 20.67 5.66
C PRO A 65 5.79 21.87 5.15
N VAL A 66 7.11 21.71 4.96
CA VAL A 66 7.99 22.77 4.45
C VAL A 66 7.55 23.19 3.04
N PHE A 67 7.25 22.22 2.18
CA PHE A 67 6.78 22.49 0.83
C PHE A 67 5.47 23.28 0.82
N PHE A 68 4.44 22.83 1.54
CA PHE A 68 3.14 23.50 1.52
C PHE A 68 3.18 24.87 2.21
N ARG A 69 3.83 24.99 3.36
CA ARG A 69 3.85 26.23 4.14
C ARG A 69 4.70 27.31 3.49
N ASP A 70 5.89 26.98 3.01
CA ASP A 70 6.86 28.02 2.63
C ASP A 70 6.86 28.28 1.13
N VAL A 71 6.56 27.29 0.29
CA VAL A 71 6.68 27.44 -1.16
C VAL A 71 5.34 27.75 -1.81
N VAL A 72 4.32 26.96 -1.50
CA VAL A 72 3.02 27.04 -2.17
C VAL A 72 2.33 28.37 -1.83
N ASP A 73 2.34 28.77 -0.56
CA ASP A 73 1.73 30.02 -0.12
C ASP A 73 2.33 31.24 -0.83
N HIS A 74 3.66 31.29 -0.98
CA HIS A 74 4.32 32.40 -1.67
C HIS A 74 3.94 32.44 -3.14
N ILE A 75 4.02 31.32 -3.86
CA ILE A 75 3.70 31.27 -5.29
C ILE A 75 2.23 31.64 -5.53
N LEU A 76 1.30 31.09 -4.74
CA LEU A 76 -0.12 31.43 -4.85
C LEU A 76 -0.40 32.90 -4.55
N LEU A 77 0.23 33.46 -3.51
CA LEU A 77 0.10 34.87 -3.20
C LEU A 77 0.63 35.75 -4.34
N PHE A 78 1.73 35.36 -5.00
CA PHE A 78 2.23 36.05 -6.18
C PHE A 78 1.25 35.98 -7.36
N PHE A 79 0.65 34.82 -7.62
CA PHE A 79 -0.41 34.71 -8.64
C PHE A 79 -1.58 35.64 -8.33
N LEU A 80 -2.06 35.64 -7.08
CA LEU A 80 -3.21 36.44 -6.66
C LEU A 80 -2.94 37.95 -6.70
N ARG A 81 -1.76 38.39 -6.24
CA ARG A 81 -1.37 39.82 -6.27
C ARG A 81 -1.23 40.35 -7.68
N ASN A 82 -0.82 39.50 -8.61
CA ASN A 82 -0.64 39.88 -10.00
C ASN A 82 -1.89 39.58 -10.84
N LEU A 83 -3.06 39.30 -10.25
CA LEU A 83 -4.33 39.19 -10.98
C LEU A 83 -4.74 40.56 -11.54
N GLY A 84 -4.29 40.88 -12.75
CA GLY A 84 -4.55 42.16 -13.41
C GLY A 84 -4.46 42.06 -14.93
N ASN A 85 -4.79 43.16 -15.62
CA ASN A 85 -4.68 43.23 -17.08
C ASN A 85 -3.22 43.30 -17.50
N MET A 86 -2.68 42.20 -18.01
CA MET A 86 -1.27 42.06 -18.42
C MET A 86 -0.96 42.57 -19.83
N TYR A 87 -1.99 42.78 -20.65
CA TYR A 87 -1.84 43.17 -22.06
C TYR A 87 -2.58 44.49 -22.36
N PRO A 88 -2.15 45.63 -21.79
CA PRO A 88 -2.84 46.91 -21.97
C PRO A 88 -2.79 47.41 -23.42
N MET A 89 -1.81 46.97 -24.21
CA MET A 89 -1.64 47.34 -25.63
C MET A 89 -2.74 46.81 -26.55
N PHE A 90 -3.46 45.76 -26.15
CA PHE A 90 -4.46 45.10 -27.00
C PHE A 90 -5.89 45.56 -26.69
N GLU A 91 -6.74 45.55 -27.72
CA GLU A 91 -8.16 45.88 -27.60
C GLU A 91 -8.95 44.85 -26.76
N THR A 92 -10.12 45.29 -26.29
CA THR A 92 -10.84 44.72 -25.14
C THR A 92 -11.30 43.26 -25.25
N PRO A 93 -11.59 42.62 -26.41
CA PRO A 93 -11.80 41.16 -26.40
C PRO A 93 -10.47 40.38 -26.35
N ASN A 94 -9.49 40.80 -27.15
CA ASN A 94 -8.21 40.09 -27.27
C ASN A 94 -7.38 40.19 -25.99
N ARG A 95 -7.45 41.32 -25.29
CA ARG A 95 -6.79 41.51 -23.99
C ARG A 95 -7.22 40.49 -22.95
N ILE A 96 -8.52 40.31 -22.76
CA ILE A 96 -9.06 39.39 -21.75
C ILE A 96 -8.70 37.95 -22.14
N ALA A 97 -8.83 37.60 -23.41
CA ALA A 97 -8.51 36.27 -23.91
C ALA A 97 -7.02 35.91 -23.72
N LEU A 98 -6.10 36.81 -24.05
CA LEU A 98 -4.66 36.59 -23.90
C LEU A 98 -4.23 36.51 -22.43
N THR A 99 -4.78 37.36 -21.57
CA THR A 99 -4.55 37.30 -20.13
C THR A 99 -5.07 35.97 -19.55
N ALA A 100 -6.29 35.56 -19.89
CA ALA A 100 -6.85 34.28 -19.46
C ALA A 100 -6.04 33.08 -19.98
N ALA A 101 -5.58 33.13 -21.22
CA ALA A 101 -4.72 32.10 -21.81
C ALA A 101 -3.39 31.98 -21.05
N LEU A 102 -2.72 33.10 -20.75
CA LEU A 102 -1.47 33.10 -19.97
C LEU A 102 -1.68 32.46 -18.59
N TYR A 103 -2.73 32.85 -17.86
CA TYR A 103 -3.01 32.24 -16.55
C TYR A 103 -3.34 30.76 -16.67
N GLY A 104 -4.16 30.36 -17.65
CA GLY A 104 -4.47 28.94 -17.86
C GLY A 104 -3.22 28.10 -18.14
N LEU A 105 -2.32 28.63 -18.98
CA LEU A 105 -1.06 27.97 -19.35
C LEU A 105 -0.05 27.89 -18.19
N LEU A 106 -0.10 28.82 -17.23
CA LEU A 106 0.73 28.79 -16.02
C LEU A 106 0.09 27.99 -14.88
N LEU A 107 -1.23 28.03 -14.76
CA LEU A 107 -1.98 27.32 -13.72
C LEU A 107 -1.86 25.80 -13.92
N TYR A 108 -1.85 25.33 -15.16
CA TYR A 108 -1.70 23.90 -15.46
C TYR A 108 -0.40 23.27 -14.90
N PRO A 109 0.82 23.74 -15.24
CA PRO A 109 2.04 23.21 -14.65
C PRO A 109 2.15 23.49 -13.15
N LEU A 110 1.59 24.60 -12.63
CA LEU A 110 1.48 24.83 -11.18
C LEU A 110 0.68 23.70 -10.51
N LEU A 111 -0.52 23.40 -10.98
CA LEU A 111 -1.37 22.34 -10.41
C LEU A 111 -0.69 20.97 -10.51
N LEU A 112 -0.02 20.67 -11.63
CA LEU A 112 0.76 19.43 -11.75
C LEU A 112 1.97 19.39 -10.82
N SER A 113 2.63 20.52 -10.57
CA SER A 113 3.75 20.58 -9.64
C SER A 113 3.36 20.27 -8.20
N LEU A 114 2.11 20.57 -7.83
CA LEU A 114 1.52 20.18 -6.55
C LEU A 114 0.97 18.74 -6.59
N GLY A 115 0.26 18.40 -7.67
CA GLY A 115 -0.47 17.15 -7.81
C GLY A 115 0.43 15.92 -7.97
N ILE A 116 1.53 16.01 -8.70
CA ILE A 116 2.40 14.86 -8.96
C ILE A 116 3.07 14.33 -7.68
N PRO A 117 3.71 15.16 -6.83
CA PRO A 117 4.28 14.69 -5.56
C PRO A 117 3.21 14.09 -4.64
N LEU A 118 2.05 14.73 -4.53
CA LEU A 118 0.92 14.21 -3.74
C LEU A 118 0.39 12.86 -4.27
N TYR A 119 0.26 12.73 -5.58
CA TYR A 119 -0.11 11.47 -6.21
C TYR A 119 0.92 10.37 -5.93
N GLY A 120 2.21 10.73 -5.92
CA GLY A 120 3.28 9.82 -5.49
C GLY A 120 3.13 9.35 -4.04
N VAL A 121 2.69 10.21 -3.12
CA VAL A 121 2.39 9.85 -1.71
C VAL A 121 1.16 8.96 -1.63
N TYR A 122 0.09 9.31 -2.35
CA TYR A 122 -1.11 8.47 -2.42
C TYR A 122 -0.77 7.05 -2.89
N LEU A 123 0.00 6.93 -3.97
CA LEU A 123 0.41 5.64 -4.49
C LEU A 123 1.33 4.89 -3.50
N LEU A 124 2.16 5.59 -2.71
CA LEU A 124 2.98 5.01 -1.66
C LEU A 124 2.12 4.44 -0.52
N LEU A 125 1.14 5.20 -0.03
CA LEU A 125 0.19 4.76 0.99
C LEU A 125 -0.62 3.56 0.50
N LYS A 126 -1.06 3.59 -0.76
CA LYS A 126 -1.71 2.45 -1.40
C LYS A 126 -0.82 1.21 -1.38
N ASP A 127 0.46 1.33 -1.68
CA ASP A 127 1.39 0.19 -1.64
C ASP A 127 1.64 -0.32 -0.23
N MET A 128 1.71 0.58 0.76
CA MET A 128 1.82 0.21 2.17
C MET A 128 0.62 -0.62 2.63
N VAL A 129 -0.59 -0.24 2.24
CA VAL A 129 -1.80 -1.03 2.54
C VAL A 129 -1.71 -2.42 1.90
N HIS A 130 -1.33 -2.54 0.63
CA HIS A 130 -1.21 -3.87 -0.01
C HIS A 130 -0.06 -4.73 0.53
N PHE A 131 1.00 -4.09 1.05
CA PHE A 131 2.10 -4.77 1.71
C PHE A 131 1.63 -5.41 3.02
N TYR A 132 0.86 -4.69 3.82
CA TYR A 132 0.40 -5.13 5.13
C TYR A 132 -0.91 -5.90 5.13
N PHE A 133 -1.77 -5.71 4.15
CA PHE A 133 -3.10 -6.29 4.14
C PHE A 133 -3.34 -7.17 2.93
N THR A 134 -4.05 -8.27 3.16
CA THR A 134 -4.54 -9.19 2.15
C THR A 134 -6.00 -9.54 2.42
N ILE A 135 -6.76 -9.78 1.36
CA ILE A 135 -8.12 -10.35 1.46
C ILE A 135 -8.09 -11.87 1.24
N TYR A 136 -7.02 -12.39 0.62
CA TYR A 136 -6.86 -13.81 0.33
C TYR A 136 -5.84 -14.41 1.30
N MET A 137 -6.26 -15.43 2.03
CA MET A 137 -5.41 -16.18 2.95
C MET A 137 -5.64 -17.68 2.75
N PRO A 138 -4.59 -18.48 2.48
CA PRO A 138 -4.74 -19.92 2.36
C PRO A 138 -5.35 -20.56 3.61
N GLY A 139 -6.33 -21.43 3.39
CA GLY A 139 -7.08 -22.14 4.43
C GLY A 139 -8.36 -21.44 4.90
N PHE A 140 -8.78 -20.35 4.24
CA PHE A 140 -10.09 -19.75 4.40
C PHE A 140 -10.83 -19.72 3.06
N SER A 141 -12.17 -19.61 3.12
CA SER A 141 -12.99 -19.47 1.92
C SER A 141 -12.58 -18.25 1.08
N GLU A 142 -12.60 -18.41 -0.24
CA GLU A 142 -12.36 -17.30 -1.18
C GLU A 142 -13.46 -16.23 -1.13
N THR A 143 -14.65 -16.59 -0.65
CA THR A 143 -15.77 -15.66 -0.45
C THR A 143 -15.59 -14.77 0.79
N LEU A 144 -14.65 -15.11 1.67
CA LEU A 144 -14.41 -14.39 2.91
C LEU A 144 -13.56 -13.12 2.68
N MET A 145 -14.24 -12.06 2.24
CA MET A 145 -13.66 -10.75 1.90
C MET A 145 -13.34 -9.88 3.13
N ASN A 146 -12.64 -10.45 4.12
CA ASN A 146 -12.22 -9.73 5.32
C ASN A 146 -10.73 -9.36 5.23
N PRO A 147 -10.35 -8.05 5.19
CA PRO A 147 -8.96 -7.64 5.13
C PRO A 147 -8.21 -8.09 6.37
N THR A 148 -7.09 -8.78 6.17
CA THR A 148 -6.25 -9.29 7.24
C THR A 148 -4.83 -8.81 7.07
N PHE A 149 -4.17 -8.56 8.20
CA PHE A 149 -2.74 -8.38 8.25
C PHE A 149 -1.99 -9.58 7.64
N SER A 150 -0.98 -9.30 6.83
CA SER A 150 -0.19 -10.30 6.10
C SER A 150 0.73 -11.11 7.01
N LEU A 151 1.06 -10.57 8.18
CA LEU A 151 1.76 -11.31 9.24
C LEU A 151 0.68 -11.90 10.16
N ASN A 152 0.22 -13.10 9.81
CA ASN A 152 -0.81 -13.80 10.54
C ASN A 152 -0.28 -14.40 11.85
N ALA A 153 -1.20 -14.77 12.74
CA ALA A 153 -0.84 -15.49 13.95
C ALA A 153 -0.45 -16.94 13.62
N VAL A 154 0.59 -17.43 14.29
CA VAL A 154 1.10 -18.81 14.18
C VAL A 154 0.50 -19.65 15.30
N ALA A 155 -0.08 -20.80 14.95
CA ALA A 155 -0.53 -21.79 15.93
C ALA A 155 0.51 -22.92 16.05
N PHE A 156 0.55 -23.59 17.20
CA PHE A 156 1.35 -24.80 17.36
C PHE A 156 0.84 -25.88 16.41
N SER A 157 1.71 -26.45 15.57
CA SER A 157 1.31 -27.43 14.56
C SER A 157 0.92 -28.76 15.21
N PRO A 158 -0.22 -29.36 14.82
CA PRO A 158 -0.72 -30.59 15.44
C PRO A 158 0.19 -31.81 15.18
N ASP A 159 0.94 -31.81 14.08
CA ASP A 159 1.87 -32.88 13.68
C ASP A 159 3.24 -32.83 14.39
N GLU A 160 3.52 -31.76 15.15
CA GLU A 160 4.71 -31.71 16.01
C GLU A 160 4.53 -32.51 17.29
N SER A 161 3.39 -32.31 17.97
CA SER A 161 3.01 -33.07 19.16
C SER A 161 1.51 -32.89 19.41
N PRO A 162 0.69 -33.92 19.12
CA PRO A 162 -0.74 -33.89 19.41
C PRO A 162 -1.03 -33.67 20.90
N THR A 163 -0.20 -34.26 21.78
CA THR A 163 -0.31 -34.11 23.23
C THR A 163 -0.11 -32.66 23.67
N VAL A 164 0.96 -32.01 23.21
CA VAL A 164 1.21 -30.59 23.54
C VAL A 164 0.11 -29.71 22.95
N LYS A 165 -0.34 -30.01 21.73
CA LYS A 165 -1.44 -29.27 21.10
C LYS A 165 -2.72 -29.32 21.93
N ALA A 166 -3.09 -30.50 22.41
CA ALA A 166 -4.27 -30.68 23.26
C ALA A 166 -4.15 -29.88 24.56
N GLU A 167 -2.99 -29.91 25.22
CA GLU A 167 -2.76 -29.14 26.45
C GLU A 167 -2.77 -27.62 26.21
N VAL A 168 -2.22 -27.15 25.08
CA VAL A 168 -2.32 -25.74 24.67
C VAL A 168 -3.77 -25.32 24.47
N LEU A 169 -4.57 -26.14 23.78
CA LEU A 169 -5.98 -25.84 23.55
C LEU A 169 -6.78 -25.84 24.86
N ARG A 170 -6.59 -26.85 25.72
CA ARG A 170 -7.20 -26.89 27.07
C ARG A 170 -6.87 -25.65 27.88
N TYR A 171 -5.64 -25.15 27.80
CA TYR A 171 -5.26 -23.91 28.45
C TYR A 171 -5.94 -22.68 27.81
N GLN A 172 -5.99 -22.60 26.48
CA GLN A 172 -6.62 -21.49 25.75
C GLN A 172 -8.12 -21.35 26.05
N TYR A 173 -8.87 -22.45 26.13
CA TYR A 173 -10.32 -22.46 26.35
C TYR A 173 -10.75 -22.34 27.82
N LYS A 174 -9.82 -22.16 28.77
CA LYS A 174 -10.22 -21.79 30.14
C LYS A 174 -10.93 -20.44 30.11
N THR A 175 -12.06 -20.32 30.80
CA THR A 175 -12.90 -19.11 30.86
C THR A 175 -12.11 -17.86 31.27
N SER A 176 -11.16 -18.00 32.20
CA SER A 176 -10.26 -16.91 32.60
C SER A 176 -9.35 -16.42 31.47
N ASN A 177 -8.99 -17.29 30.53
CA ASN A 177 -8.00 -17.04 29.50
C ASN A 177 -8.64 -16.54 28.20
N MET A 178 -9.86 -16.99 27.87
CA MET A 178 -10.59 -16.49 26.69
C MET A 178 -10.79 -14.97 26.76
N ASN A 179 -11.01 -14.44 27.97
CA ASN A 179 -11.17 -13.03 28.24
C ASN A 179 -9.93 -12.17 27.89
N PHE A 180 -8.73 -12.77 27.84
CA PHE A 180 -7.51 -12.07 27.42
C PHE A 180 -7.57 -11.64 25.95
N MET A 181 -8.11 -12.49 25.07
CA MET A 181 -8.24 -12.18 23.63
C MET A 181 -9.47 -11.33 23.31
N LEU A 182 -10.51 -11.42 24.14
CA LEU A 182 -11.76 -10.69 23.97
C LEU A 182 -11.72 -9.33 24.70
N ALA A 183 -10.80 -8.46 24.34
CA ALA A 183 -10.51 -7.19 25.04
C ALA A 183 -11.64 -6.13 25.00
N PHE A 184 -12.81 -6.45 24.44
CA PHE A 184 -13.96 -5.55 24.37
C PHE A 184 -14.90 -5.71 25.57
N SER A 185 -15.67 -4.68 25.89
CA SER A 185 -16.80 -4.80 26.84
C SER A 185 -17.84 -5.79 26.32
N GLN A 186 -18.63 -6.41 27.20
CA GLN A 186 -19.61 -7.44 26.81
C GLN A 186 -20.55 -7.00 25.67
N GLY A 187 -21.07 -5.77 25.71
CA GLY A 187 -21.91 -5.23 24.63
C GLY A 187 -21.17 -5.09 23.28
N LYS A 188 -19.90 -4.64 23.31
CA LYS A 188 -19.09 -4.53 22.09
C LYS A 188 -18.63 -5.88 21.55
N ARG A 189 -18.45 -6.90 22.41
CA ARG A 189 -18.16 -8.27 21.97
C ARG A 189 -19.32 -8.81 21.12
N HIS A 190 -20.55 -8.60 21.59
CA HIS A 190 -21.75 -8.98 20.85
C HIS A 190 -21.83 -8.26 19.50
N GLU A 191 -21.72 -6.93 19.49
CA GLU A 191 -21.78 -6.15 18.25
C GLU A 191 -20.67 -6.48 17.25
N TYR A 192 -19.46 -6.80 17.72
CA TYR A 192 -18.34 -7.04 16.82
C TYR A 192 -18.28 -8.48 16.33
N PHE A 193 -18.25 -9.45 17.24
CA PHE A 193 -18.01 -10.85 16.87
C PHE A 193 -19.26 -11.55 16.38
N ASP A 194 -20.42 -11.33 17.00
CA ASP A 194 -21.64 -12.05 16.60
C ASP A 194 -22.09 -11.59 15.22
N ASN A 195 -22.13 -10.27 14.98
CA ASN A 195 -22.41 -9.72 13.65
C ASN A 195 -21.41 -10.21 12.60
N LEU A 196 -20.13 -10.37 12.94
CA LEU A 196 -19.12 -10.88 12.01
C LEU A 196 -19.34 -12.36 11.69
N ILE A 197 -19.62 -13.18 12.71
CA ILE A 197 -19.92 -14.60 12.51
C ILE A 197 -21.16 -14.75 11.64
N ASP A 198 -22.23 -14.00 11.93
CA ASP A 198 -23.48 -14.03 11.17
C ASP A 198 -23.28 -13.55 9.72
N ALA A 199 -22.60 -12.42 9.53
CA ALA A 199 -22.32 -11.86 8.20
C ALA A 199 -21.43 -12.77 7.35
N THR A 200 -20.57 -13.57 7.98
CA THR A 200 -19.70 -14.54 7.30
C THR A 200 -20.27 -15.94 7.28
N GLN A 201 -21.49 -16.16 7.81
CA GLN A 201 -22.13 -17.48 7.93
C GLN A 201 -21.22 -18.51 8.63
N GLY A 202 -20.37 -18.06 9.55
CA GLY A 202 -19.40 -18.90 10.26
C GLY A 202 -18.10 -19.20 9.49
N ASP A 203 -17.91 -18.72 8.26
CA ASP A 203 -16.69 -18.93 7.48
C ASP A 203 -15.44 -18.29 8.11
N ILE A 204 -15.63 -17.29 8.98
CA ILE A 204 -14.54 -16.71 9.75
C ILE A 204 -13.97 -17.69 10.79
N LEU A 205 -14.73 -18.71 11.20
CA LEU A 205 -14.30 -19.66 12.23
C LEU A 205 -13.36 -20.70 11.62
N PRO A 206 -12.12 -20.84 12.13
CA PRO A 206 -11.21 -21.91 11.71
C PRO A 206 -11.86 -23.28 11.85
N TYR A 207 -11.77 -24.13 10.83
CA TYR A 207 -12.41 -25.46 10.82
C TYR A 207 -12.08 -26.29 12.07
N THR A 208 -10.79 -26.36 12.43
CA THR A 208 -10.28 -27.10 13.62
C THR A 208 -10.71 -26.49 14.95
N ARG A 209 -11.32 -25.30 14.93
CA ARG A 209 -11.83 -24.60 16.11
C ARG A 209 -13.33 -24.42 16.05
N ARG A 210 -14.04 -25.06 15.11
CA ARG A 210 -15.50 -25.06 15.14
C ARG A 210 -16.00 -25.82 16.36
N LEU A 211 -17.11 -25.36 16.93
CA LEU A 211 -17.60 -25.86 18.20
C LEU A 211 -17.88 -27.37 18.13
N GLU A 212 -18.40 -27.87 17.03
CA GLU A 212 -18.68 -29.30 16.84
C GLU A 212 -17.39 -30.14 16.94
N HIS A 213 -16.31 -29.66 16.32
CA HIS A 213 -15.01 -30.34 16.34
C HIS A 213 -14.39 -30.32 17.74
N LEU A 214 -14.44 -29.17 18.42
CA LEU A 214 -13.93 -29.02 19.78
C LEU A 214 -14.67 -29.93 20.79
N LYS A 215 -15.99 -30.12 20.61
CA LYS A 215 -16.80 -31.04 21.41
C LYS A 215 -16.41 -32.50 21.15
N GLN A 216 -16.21 -32.88 19.89
CA GLN A 216 -15.79 -34.25 19.51
C GLN A 216 -14.43 -34.63 20.12
N GLU A 217 -13.50 -33.67 20.14
CA GLU A 217 -12.15 -33.88 20.67
C GLU A 217 -12.05 -33.73 22.21
N GLY A 218 -13.12 -33.28 22.87
CA GLY A 218 -13.16 -33.13 24.33
C GLY A 218 -12.17 -32.08 24.87
N TRP A 219 -11.96 -30.99 24.13
CA TRP A 219 -11.02 -29.92 24.52
C TRP A 219 -11.66 -28.76 25.28
N LEU A 220 -12.99 -28.71 25.32
CA LEU A 220 -13.75 -27.69 26.04
C LEU A 220 -13.87 -28.05 27.53
N PRO A 221 -13.85 -27.07 28.45
CA PRO A 221 -14.16 -27.31 29.86
C PRO A 221 -15.64 -27.71 30.02
N ASP A 222 -16.03 -28.24 31.17
CA ASP A 222 -17.42 -28.70 31.38
C ASP A 222 -18.44 -27.54 31.46
N ASP A 223 -17.99 -26.34 31.82
CA ASP A 223 -18.80 -25.15 32.11
C ASP A 223 -18.73 -24.05 31.03
N TYR A 224 -18.41 -24.40 29.79
CA TYR A 224 -18.27 -23.43 28.70
C TYR A 224 -19.60 -22.82 28.23
N GLU A 225 -19.57 -21.54 27.84
CA GLU A 225 -20.64 -20.90 27.08
C GLU A 225 -20.34 -20.96 25.57
N GLU A 226 -21.25 -21.56 24.79
CA GLU A 226 -21.05 -21.76 23.34
C GLU A 226 -20.77 -20.46 22.58
N ARG A 227 -21.47 -19.38 22.94
CA ARG A 227 -21.30 -18.07 22.31
C ARG A 227 -19.92 -17.48 22.60
N GLU A 228 -19.44 -17.61 23.83
CA GLU A 228 -18.12 -17.11 24.20
C GLU A 228 -17.01 -17.86 23.45
N VAL A 229 -17.15 -19.19 23.34
CA VAL A 229 -16.25 -20.03 22.54
C VAL A 229 -16.23 -19.60 21.07
N ASN A 230 -17.41 -19.38 20.45
CA ASN A 230 -17.47 -18.95 19.05
C ASN A 230 -16.85 -17.56 18.83
N ARG A 231 -17.07 -16.60 19.75
CA ARG A 231 -16.42 -15.27 19.69
C ARG A 231 -14.90 -15.39 19.82
N PHE A 232 -14.44 -16.22 20.73
CA PHE A 232 -13.01 -16.51 20.91
C PHE A 232 -12.40 -17.14 19.64
N ASN A 233 -13.11 -18.07 19.00
CA ASN A 233 -12.69 -18.69 17.74
C ASN A 233 -12.72 -17.73 16.57
N ALA A 234 -13.69 -16.80 16.52
CA ALA A 234 -13.72 -15.72 15.55
C ALA A 234 -12.51 -14.79 15.72
N ALA A 235 -12.01 -14.55 16.93
CA ALA A 235 -10.77 -13.78 17.13
C ALA A 235 -9.55 -14.46 16.49
N PHE A 236 -9.42 -15.79 16.61
CA PHE A 236 -8.39 -16.54 15.87
C PHE A 236 -8.61 -16.48 14.35
N GLY A 237 -9.87 -16.54 13.92
CA GLY A 237 -10.30 -16.35 12.54
C GLY A 237 -9.86 -15.03 11.92
N ILE A 238 -10.14 -13.92 12.60
CA ILE A 238 -9.71 -12.57 12.22
C ILE A 238 -8.18 -12.47 12.19
N ALA A 239 -7.48 -13.11 13.12
CA ALA A 239 -6.02 -13.18 13.14
C ALA A 239 -5.43 -14.17 12.11
N ARG A 240 -6.29 -14.89 11.37
CA ARG A 240 -5.94 -15.96 10.41
C ARG A 240 -5.01 -17.03 11.00
N SER A 241 -5.21 -17.32 12.28
CA SER A 241 -4.55 -18.41 12.96
C SER A 241 -5.29 -19.69 12.65
N LEU A 242 -4.64 -20.59 11.92
CA LEU A 242 -5.15 -21.93 11.60
C LEU A 242 -4.21 -22.94 12.21
N ASP A 243 -4.74 -24.09 12.61
CA ASP A 243 -3.93 -25.21 13.07
C ASP A 243 -3.40 -25.96 11.83
N ARG A 244 -2.29 -25.46 11.27
CA ARG A 244 -1.67 -26.03 10.07
C ARG A 244 -0.62 -27.05 10.45
N ALA A 245 -0.45 -28.07 9.60
CA ALA A 245 0.70 -28.96 9.70
C ALA A 245 2.01 -28.20 9.42
N LEU A 246 3.14 -28.73 9.88
CA LEU A 246 4.45 -28.07 9.73
C LEU A 246 4.79 -27.75 8.26
N VAL A 247 4.49 -28.69 7.35
CA VAL A 247 4.70 -28.50 5.90
C VAL A 247 3.84 -27.37 5.32
N GLN A 248 2.62 -27.20 5.82
CA GLN A 248 1.71 -26.15 5.38
C GLN A 248 2.18 -24.78 5.89
N GLU A 249 2.68 -24.70 7.13
CA GLU A 249 3.29 -23.46 7.64
C GLU A 249 4.55 -23.07 6.85
N VAL A 250 5.39 -24.05 6.47
CA VAL A 250 6.55 -23.82 5.60
C VAL A 250 6.11 -23.22 4.26
N ALA A 251 5.15 -23.87 3.58
CA ALA A 251 4.66 -23.42 2.28
C ALA A 251 4.04 -22.01 2.37
N LEU A 252 3.20 -21.77 3.37
CA LEU A 252 2.58 -20.47 3.59
C LEU A 252 3.63 -19.37 3.84
N THR A 253 4.62 -19.66 4.68
CA THR A 253 5.69 -18.71 5.01
C THR A 253 6.54 -18.39 3.79
N GLU A 254 6.82 -19.38 2.94
CA GLU A 254 7.51 -19.17 1.65
C GLU A 254 6.69 -18.27 0.71
N MET A 255 5.38 -18.54 0.56
CA MET A 255 4.48 -17.69 -0.21
C MET A 255 4.42 -16.26 0.34
N ALA A 256 4.35 -16.11 1.67
CA ALA A 256 4.35 -14.81 2.35
C ALA A 256 5.66 -14.04 2.10
N LEU A 257 6.81 -14.72 2.14
CA LEU A 257 8.10 -14.12 1.80
C LEU A 257 8.15 -13.59 0.37
N VAL A 258 7.74 -14.41 -0.61
CA VAL A 258 7.71 -14.01 -2.02
C VAL A 258 6.79 -12.80 -2.20
N ARG A 259 5.59 -12.85 -1.61
CA ARG A 259 4.64 -11.74 -1.60
C ARG A 259 5.28 -10.47 -1.02
N SER A 260 5.84 -10.54 0.18
CA SER A 260 6.46 -9.39 0.85
C SER A 260 7.59 -8.79 0.02
N VAL A 261 8.42 -9.61 -0.64
CA VAL A 261 9.49 -9.13 -1.51
C VAL A 261 8.94 -8.37 -2.73
N ILE A 262 7.90 -8.90 -3.39
CA ILE A 262 7.28 -8.25 -4.55
C ILE A 262 6.72 -6.87 -4.16
N TYR A 263 5.94 -6.80 -3.08
CA TYR A 263 5.36 -5.53 -2.62
C TYR A 263 6.42 -4.57 -2.09
N LEU A 264 7.43 -5.04 -1.35
CA LEU A 264 8.49 -4.20 -0.83
C LEU A 264 9.31 -3.57 -1.96
N ARG A 265 9.65 -4.34 -2.99
CA ARG A 265 10.34 -3.84 -4.18
C ARG A 265 9.58 -2.66 -4.81
N ARG A 266 8.25 -2.80 -4.95
CA ARG A 266 7.38 -1.76 -5.50
C ARG A 266 7.35 -0.52 -4.59
N LEU A 267 7.14 -0.74 -3.29
CA LEU A 267 7.09 0.31 -2.27
C LEU A 267 8.37 1.13 -2.23
N VAL A 268 9.54 0.49 -2.18
CA VAL A 268 10.87 1.13 -2.15
C VAL A 268 11.07 2.00 -3.39
N LEU A 269 10.82 1.45 -4.58
CA LEU A 269 11.03 2.19 -5.82
C LEU A 269 10.10 3.40 -5.92
N ARG A 270 8.85 3.23 -5.50
CA ARG A 270 7.86 4.29 -5.49
C ARG A 270 8.21 5.38 -4.48
N TYR A 271 8.65 5.02 -3.28
CA TYR A 271 9.15 5.97 -2.29
C TYR A 271 10.27 6.84 -2.86
N ILE A 272 11.29 6.22 -3.48
CA ILE A 272 12.43 6.95 -4.06
C ILE A 272 11.96 7.90 -5.17
N LYS A 273 11.05 7.45 -6.06
CA LYS A 273 10.48 8.31 -7.11
C LYS A 273 9.74 9.51 -6.53
N THR A 274 8.88 9.27 -5.55
CA THR A 274 8.12 10.32 -4.87
C THR A 274 9.06 11.32 -4.18
N MET A 275 10.08 10.83 -3.46
CA MET A 275 11.08 11.67 -2.81
C MET A 275 11.85 12.53 -3.81
N VAL A 276 12.33 11.96 -4.92
CA VAL A 276 13.03 12.71 -5.98
C VAL A 276 12.10 13.78 -6.59
N MET A 277 10.81 13.47 -6.75
CA MET A 277 9.82 14.43 -7.25
C MET A 277 9.58 15.60 -6.30
N PHE A 278 9.49 15.33 -5.00
CA PHE A 278 9.42 16.38 -3.98
C PHE A 278 10.67 17.26 -4.03
N LEU A 279 11.86 16.64 -3.99
CA LEU A 279 13.13 17.37 -4.02
C LEU A 279 13.22 18.27 -5.25
N TRP A 280 12.92 17.75 -6.44
CA TRP A 280 12.95 18.54 -7.67
C TRP A 280 11.98 19.71 -7.67
N THR A 281 10.73 19.45 -7.25
CA THR A 281 9.70 20.49 -7.21
C THR A 281 10.07 21.59 -6.22
N MET A 282 10.55 21.22 -5.03
CA MET A 282 11.07 22.17 -4.04
C MET A 282 12.27 22.95 -4.57
N THR A 283 13.26 22.29 -5.19
CA THR A 283 14.45 22.97 -5.71
C THR A 283 14.07 24.05 -6.73
N ILE A 284 13.21 23.72 -7.69
CA ILE A 284 12.79 24.71 -8.69
C ILE A 284 11.98 25.83 -8.05
N ALA A 285 11.07 25.49 -7.16
CA ALA A 285 10.23 26.50 -6.53
C ALA A 285 11.03 27.42 -5.59
N PHE A 286 11.98 26.90 -4.81
CA PHE A 286 12.91 27.71 -4.02
C PHE A 286 13.84 28.56 -4.89
N LEU A 287 14.21 28.09 -6.08
CA LEU A 287 14.97 28.89 -7.03
C LEU A 287 14.11 30.04 -7.59
N MET A 288 12.82 29.80 -7.85
CA MET A 288 11.90 30.81 -8.36
C MET A 288 11.56 31.90 -7.34
N VAL A 289 11.29 31.55 -6.08
CA VAL A 289 10.78 32.49 -5.06
C VAL A 289 11.62 33.78 -4.92
N PRO A 290 12.96 33.73 -4.81
CA PRO A 290 13.78 34.94 -4.75
C PRO A 290 13.61 35.84 -5.97
N PHE A 291 13.57 35.28 -7.19
CA PHE A 291 13.38 36.07 -8.41
C PHE A 291 11.98 36.70 -8.49
N LEU A 292 10.97 36.09 -7.88
CA LEU A 292 9.64 36.69 -7.77
C LEU A 292 9.59 37.85 -6.78
N GLN A 293 10.49 37.89 -5.80
CA GLN A 293 10.57 38.95 -4.79
C GLN A 293 11.38 40.18 -5.25
N VAL A 294 12.18 40.06 -6.30
CA VAL A 294 12.96 41.18 -6.83
C VAL A 294 12.03 42.18 -7.51
N GLU A 295 12.08 43.43 -7.04
CA GLU A 295 11.31 44.53 -7.63
C GLU A 295 11.74 44.78 -9.08
N GLY A 296 10.77 44.88 -9.99
CA GLY A 296 11.01 45.05 -11.43
C GLY A 296 11.35 43.78 -12.20
N ALA A 297 11.48 42.61 -11.55
CA ALA A 297 11.65 41.35 -12.26
C ALA A 297 10.36 40.96 -13.00
N PRO A 298 10.44 40.47 -14.26
CA PRO A 298 9.27 40.08 -15.04
C PRO A 298 8.65 38.79 -14.49
N THR A 299 7.74 38.93 -13.53
CA THR A 299 7.19 37.83 -12.72
C THR A 299 6.70 36.65 -13.57
N PHE A 300 5.95 36.92 -14.62
CA PHE A 300 5.39 35.87 -15.49
C PHE A 300 6.45 35.14 -16.33
N VAL A 301 7.53 35.83 -16.71
CA VAL A 301 8.67 35.19 -17.39
C VAL A 301 9.41 34.28 -16.42
N VAL A 302 9.63 34.74 -15.17
CA VAL A 302 10.24 33.91 -14.11
C VAL A 302 9.39 32.67 -13.84
N LEU A 303 8.06 32.82 -13.71
CA LEU A 303 7.14 31.70 -13.51
C LEU A 303 7.17 30.73 -14.70
N ALA A 304 7.02 31.23 -15.92
CA ALA A 304 6.99 30.39 -17.11
C ALA A 304 8.31 29.65 -17.34
N ALA A 305 9.45 30.34 -17.18
CA ALA A 305 10.77 29.73 -17.29
C ALA A 305 11.00 28.67 -16.20
N GLY A 306 10.63 28.98 -14.95
CA GLY A 306 10.70 28.04 -13.83
C GLY A 306 9.88 26.77 -14.08
N TYR A 307 8.62 26.92 -14.49
CA TYR A 307 7.76 25.77 -14.82
C TYR A 307 8.19 25.00 -16.07
N LEU A 308 8.79 25.68 -17.06
CA LEU A 308 9.37 25.02 -18.22
C LEU A 308 10.55 24.12 -17.81
N VAL A 309 11.48 24.66 -17.01
CA VAL A 309 12.60 23.88 -16.46
C VAL A 309 12.08 22.72 -15.61
N TRP A 310 11.11 23.00 -14.72
CA TRP A 310 10.50 21.97 -13.88
C TRP A 310 9.91 20.83 -14.72
N SER A 311 9.04 21.15 -15.68
CA SER A 311 8.30 20.18 -16.51
C SER A 311 9.23 19.35 -17.39
N MET A 312 10.29 19.96 -17.95
CA MET A 312 11.33 19.23 -18.68
C MET A 312 12.09 18.24 -17.79
N GLY A 313 12.28 18.56 -16.50
CA GLY A 313 13.00 17.73 -15.53
C GLY A 313 12.20 16.53 -14.99
N VAL A 314 10.87 16.62 -14.92
CA VAL A 314 10.01 15.61 -14.27
C VAL A 314 10.23 14.20 -14.82
N MET A 315 10.06 14.00 -16.12
CA MET A 315 10.12 12.66 -16.72
C MET A 315 11.52 12.03 -16.66
N PRO A 316 12.61 12.76 -16.96
CA PRO A 316 13.97 12.28 -16.72
C PRO A 316 14.19 11.81 -15.28
N LEU A 317 13.72 12.58 -14.29
CA LEU A 317 13.91 12.31 -12.87
C LEU A 317 13.12 11.10 -12.37
N ILE A 318 11.83 10.97 -12.70
CA ILE A 318 11.04 9.78 -12.33
C ILE A 318 11.62 8.50 -12.95
N ARG A 319 12.31 8.60 -14.09
CA ARG A 319 13.01 7.48 -14.74
C ARG A 319 14.37 7.17 -14.11
N ARG A 320 15.00 8.07 -13.34
CA ARG A 320 16.35 7.87 -12.76
C ARG A 320 16.47 6.64 -11.87
N PRO A 321 15.58 6.39 -10.89
CA PRO A 321 15.73 5.23 -10.01
C PRO A 321 15.75 3.91 -10.78
N PHE A 322 14.94 3.81 -11.84
CA PHE A 322 14.94 2.66 -12.73
C PHE A 322 16.26 2.54 -13.51
N ARG A 323 16.75 3.64 -14.09
CA ARG A 323 18.04 3.66 -14.79
C ARG A 323 19.23 3.30 -13.89
N TRP A 324 19.18 3.64 -12.60
CA TRP A 324 20.23 3.26 -11.65
C TRP A 324 20.27 1.75 -11.44
N ILE A 325 19.11 1.10 -11.30
CA ILE A 325 19.01 -0.35 -11.16
C ILE A 325 19.58 -1.06 -12.39
N PHE A 326 19.24 -0.57 -13.59
CA PHE A 326 19.67 -1.20 -14.85
C PHE A 326 20.95 -0.61 -15.44
N ARG A 327 21.73 0.18 -14.69
CA ARG A 327 22.90 0.92 -15.20
C ARG A 327 23.88 0.04 -15.98
N HIS A 328 24.07 -1.20 -15.55
CA HIS A 328 25.02 -2.16 -16.14
C HIS A 328 24.45 -2.97 -17.31
N ARG A 329 23.17 -2.82 -17.65
CA ARG A 329 22.50 -3.59 -18.72
C ARG A 329 21.61 -2.72 -19.61
N LEU A 330 21.88 -1.42 -19.72
CA LEU A 330 21.02 -0.47 -20.46
C LEU A 330 20.80 -0.87 -21.93
N GLY A 331 21.76 -1.55 -22.57
CA GLY A 331 21.65 -2.01 -23.96
C GLY A 331 20.78 -3.26 -24.17
N ASP A 332 20.55 -4.04 -23.11
CA ASP A 332 19.89 -5.35 -23.18
C ASP A 332 18.48 -5.36 -22.56
N ILE A 333 17.97 -4.20 -22.16
CA ILE A 333 16.65 -4.11 -21.53
C ILE A 333 15.58 -4.34 -22.59
N ARG A 334 14.98 -5.52 -22.57
CA ARG A 334 13.72 -5.77 -23.29
C ARG A 334 12.57 -5.18 -22.47
N PRO A 335 11.79 -4.22 -23.01
CA PRO A 335 10.69 -3.59 -22.28
C PRO A 335 9.67 -4.59 -21.73
N GLU A 336 9.46 -5.69 -22.47
CA GLU A 336 8.54 -6.78 -22.12
C GLU A 336 8.93 -7.53 -20.83
N HIS A 337 10.21 -7.52 -20.46
CA HIS A 337 10.69 -8.16 -19.23
C HIS A 337 10.60 -7.26 -18.00
N VAL A 338 10.21 -6.00 -18.18
CA VAL A 338 10.10 -5.04 -17.08
C VAL A 338 8.70 -5.14 -16.48
N ASP A 339 8.65 -5.40 -15.17
CA ASP A 339 7.41 -5.39 -14.40
C ASP A 339 6.67 -4.05 -14.59
N VAL A 340 5.47 -4.15 -15.19
CA VAL A 340 4.59 -3.01 -15.52
C VAL A 340 4.26 -2.19 -14.28
N GLN A 341 4.16 -2.82 -13.10
CA GLN A 341 3.84 -2.12 -11.86
C GLN A 341 4.95 -1.14 -11.43
N LEU A 342 6.20 -1.40 -11.82
CA LEU A 342 7.32 -0.49 -11.52
C LEU A 342 7.32 0.75 -12.42
N VAL A 343 6.79 0.65 -13.64
CA VAL A 343 6.77 1.73 -14.63
C VAL A 343 5.41 2.43 -14.72
N GLN A 344 4.37 1.91 -14.06
CA GLN A 344 3.00 2.45 -14.08
C GLN A 344 2.93 3.96 -13.82
N MET A 345 3.63 4.47 -12.81
CA MET A 345 3.66 5.91 -12.50
C MET A 345 4.20 6.74 -13.68
N GLN A 346 5.21 6.24 -14.40
CA GLN A 346 5.80 6.95 -15.53
C GLN A 346 4.84 6.99 -16.72
N HIS A 347 4.22 5.85 -17.03
CA HIS A 347 3.24 5.78 -18.11
C HIS A 347 2.02 6.67 -17.84
N HIS A 348 1.53 6.66 -16.59
CA HIS A 348 0.39 7.47 -16.22
C HIS A 348 0.69 8.98 -16.25
N LEU A 349 1.88 9.40 -15.82
CA LEU A 349 2.25 10.82 -15.73
C LEU A 349 2.80 11.42 -17.04
N ALA A 350 3.33 10.59 -17.94
CA ALA A 350 3.93 11.06 -19.20
C ALA A 350 3.07 12.05 -19.99
N PRO A 351 1.79 11.76 -20.34
CA PRO A 351 0.99 12.67 -21.15
C PRO A 351 0.79 14.03 -20.49
N TRP A 352 0.55 14.05 -19.17
CA TRP A 352 0.39 15.29 -18.39
C TRP A 352 1.68 16.11 -18.34
N CYS A 353 2.83 15.45 -18.19
CA CYS A 353 4.13 16.13 -18.20
C CYS A 353 4.46 16.72 -19.58
N TYR A 354 4.14 16.02 -20.67
CA TYR A 354 4.34 16.55 -22.02
C TYR A 354 3.44 17.77 -22.29
N ALA A 355 2.17 17.70 -21.88
CA ALA A 355 1.28 18.85 -21.92
C ALA A 355 1.82 20.02 -21.07
N ALA A 356 2.45 19.74 -19.92
CA ALA A 356 3.02 20.77 -19.05
C ALA A 356 4.19 21.50 -19.71
N VAL A 357 5.03 20.78 -20.47
CA VAL A 357 6.12 21.39 -21.26
C VAL A 357 5.56 22.32 -22.32
N VAL A 358 4.58 21.86 -23.11
CA VAL A 358 3.93 22.68 -24.14
C VAL A 358 3.24 23.90 -23.52
N SER A 359 2.52 23.70 -22.41
CA SER A 359 1.84 24.75 -21.66
C SER A 359 2.82 25.81 -21.15
N SER A 360 3.91 25.39 -20.51
CA SER A 360 4.93 26.30 -19.97
C SER A 360 5.67 27.05 -21.08
N MET A 361 5.93 26.40 -22.22
CA MET A 361 6.55 27.05 -23.38
C MET A 361 5.61 28.11 -23.99
N GLY A 362 4.32 27.81 -24.13
CA GLY A 362 3.31 28.78 -24.57
C GLY A 362 3.19 29.96 -23.60
N ALA A 363 3.17 29.69 -22.30
CA ALA A 363 3.19 30.73 -21.26
C ALA A 363 4.44 31.61 -21.36
N LEU A 364 5.61 31.04 -21.65
CA LEU A 364 6.86 31.78 -21.76
C LEU A 364 6.83 32.73 -22.97
N VAL A 365 6.37 32.25 -24.12
CA VAL A 365 6.22 33.09 -25.32
C VAL A 365 5.26 34.24 -25.07
N LEU A 366 4.10 33.97 -24.47
CA LEU A 366 3.14 35.00 -24.10
C LEU A 366 3.72 36.01 -23.10
N ALA A 367 4.40 35.53 -22.05
CA ALA A 367 5.03 36.38 -21.05
C ALA A 367 6.11 37.29 -21.66
N LEU A 368 6.88 36.83 -22.64
CA LEU A 368 7.87 37.66 -23.34
C LEU A 368 7.21 38.79 -24.15
N VAL A 369 6.03 38.56 -24.72
CA VAL A 369 5.26 39.60 -25.42
C VAL A 369 4.80 40.71 -24.48
N THR A 370 4.65 40.44 -23.17
CA THR A 370 4.34 41.52 -22.20
C THR A 370 5.51 42.45 -21.91
N LEU A 371 6.74 42.07 -22.29
CA LEU A 371 7.94 42.88 -22.07
C LEU A 371 8.29 43.76 -23.27
N SER A 372 7.82 43.41 -24.46
CA SER A 372 7.89 44.21 -25.68
C SER A 372 6.78 45.25 -25.71
#